data_AF-A0A3D2QCL3-F1
#
_entry.id   AF-A0A3D2QCL3-F1
#
_cell.length_a   1.000
_cell.length_b   1.000
_cell.length_c   1.000
_cell.angle_alpha   90.00
_cell.angle_beta   90.00
_cell.angle_gamma   90.00
#
_symmetry.space_group_name_H-M   'P 1'
#
loop_
_entity.id
_entity.type
_entity.pdbx_description
1 polymer ?
#
loop_
_entity_poly.entity_id
_entity_poly.type
_entity_poly.pdbx_seq_one_letter_code
_entity_poly.pdbx_strand_id
1 'polypeptide(L)'
;LHAGQFVDRVGVSLGLQFPAGPALEKLAAQHREIPELPVAVHGTAVSFSGPCTAALRALDKGMAPADLAAGVQYALGETFVRMIRNGADRYGVDEVLLAGGVASNGWIRGHVTEKLAKRRIRAWFAEARYSGDNPAGCAAYAVRHGEGDK
;
A
#
# COMPACT_ATOMS: atom_id res chain seq x y z
N LEU A 1 2.02 -1.57 13.43
CA LEU A 1 0.93 -0.99 12.60
C LEU A 1 1.10 -1.55 11.20
N HIS A 2 0.07 -2.18 10.62
CA HIS A 2 0.10 -2.62 9.22
C HIS A 2 -0.35 -1.50 8.28
N ALA A 3 -0.08 -1.63 6.98
CA ALA A 3 -0.38 -0.60 5.98
C ALA A 3 -1.86 -0.16 5.98
N GLY A 4 -2.81 -1.11 6.06
CA GLY A 4 -4.24 -0.80 6.13
C GLY A 4 -4.58 0.06 7.35
N GLN A 5 -4.09 -0.32 8.54
CA GLN A 5 -4.32 0.44 9.76
C GLN A 5 -3.71 1.85 9.72
N PHE A 6 -2.61 2.05 8.98
CA PHE A 6 -2.05 3.38 8.75
C PHE A 6 -3.01 4.25 7.92
N VAL A 7 -3.49 3.71 6.80
CA VAL A 7 -4.49 4.35 5.94
C VAL A 7 -5.75 4.68 6.73
N ASP A 8 -6.28 3.72 7.47
CA ASP A 8 -7.53 3.88 8.22
C ASP A 8 -7.41 4.90 9.36
N ARG A 9 -6.31 4.89 10.12
CA ARG A 9 -6.10 5.86 11.20
C ARG A 9 -6.02 7.29 10.68
N VAL A 10 -5.21 7.52 9.63
CA VAL A 10 -5.12 8.87 9.05
C VAL A 10 -6.43 9.26 8.39
N GLY A 11 -7.07 8.35 7.65
CA GLY A 11 -8.35 8.61 7.01
C GLY A 11 -9.45 8.99 7.99
N VAL A 12 -9.57 8.30 9.12
CA VAL A 12 -10.53 8.67 10.18
C VAL A 12 -10.21 10.05 10.77
N SER A 13 -8.93 10.38 11.00
CA SER A 13 -8.54 11.72 11.45
C SER A 13 -8.84 12.82 10.41
N LEU A 14 -8.87 12.48 9.13
CA LEU A 14 -9.31 13.35 8.03
C LEU A 14 -10.85 13.44 7.88
N GLY A 15 -11.61 12.77 8.75
CA GLY A 15 -13.08 12.73 8.69
C GLY A 15 -13.66 11.75 7.67
N LEU A 16 -12.85 10.82 7.15
CA LEU A 16 -13.30 9.79 6.21
C LEU A 16 -13.92 8.60 6.94
N GLN A 17 -14.89 7.95 6.30
CA GLN A 17 -15.51 6.73 6.84
C GLN A 17 -14.57 5.52 6.71
N PHE A 18 -14.60 4.64 7.72
CA PHE A 18 -13.91 3.36 7.69
C PHE A 18 -14.70 2.32 6.84
N PRO A 19 -14.05 1.48 6.02
CA PRO A 19 -12.61 1.48 5.70
C PRO A 19 -12.22 2.66 4.80
N ALA A 20 -11.15 3.37 5.16
CA ALA A 20 -10.87 4.68 4.59
C ALA A 20 -10.13 4.66 3.26
N GLY A 21 -9.57 3.52 2.84
CA GLY A 21 -8.72 3.40 1.64
C GLY A 21 -9.31 4.05 0.37
N PRO A 22 -10.52 3.66 -0.07
CA PRO A 22 -11.13 4.24 -1.28
C PRO A 22 -11.42 5.74 -1.16
N ALA A 23 -11.81 6.21 0.02
CA ALA A 23 -12.10 7.62 0.26
C ALA A 23 -10.80 8.45 0.31
N LEU A 24 -9.73 7.91 0.91
CA LEU A 24 -8.42 8.53 0.98
C LEU A 24 -7.81 8.68 -0.41
N GLU A 25 -7.97 7.67 -1.28
CA GLU A 25 -7.55 7.75 -2.68
C GLU A 25 -8.25 8.89 -3.43
N LYS A 26 -9.57 9.01 -3.29
CA LYS A 26 -10.36 10.07 -3.92
C LYS A 26 -10.00 11.46 -3.39
N LEU A 27 -9.71 11.56 -2.09
CA LEU A 27 -9.28 12.81 -1.47
C LEU A 27 -7.89 13.21 -1.96
N ALA A 28 -6.96 12.26 -2.00
CA ALA A 28 -5.61 12.48 -2.48
C ALA A 28 -5.55 12.91 -3.94
N ALA A 29 -6.49 12.50 -4.79
CA ALA A 29 -6.57 12.97 -6.18
C ALA A 29 -6.78 14.49 -6.33
N GLN A 30 -7.16 15.18 -5.24
CA GLN A 30 -7.39 16.62 -5.21
C GLN A 30 -6.19 17.40 -4.64
N HIS A 31 -5.05 16.74 -4.41
CA HIS A 31 -3.86 17.38 -3.88
C HIS A 31 -3.35 18.50 -4.79
N ARG A 32 -2.72 19.50 -4.18
CA ARG A 32 -1.92 20.52 -4.85
C ARG A 32 -0.45 20.17 -4.78
N GLU A 33 -0.03 19.59 -3.65
CA GLU A 33 1.34 19.19 -3.38
C GLU A 33 1.36 17.80 -2.75
N ILE A 34 2.46 17.07 -2.97
CA ILE A 34 2.69 15.78 -2.33
C ILE A 34 3.76 16.00 -1.25
N PRO A 35 3.38 16.12 0.03
CA PRO A 35 4.33 16.35 1.10
C PRO A 35 5.15 15.08 1.36
N GLU A 36 6.42 15.27 1.71
CA GLU A 36 7.27 14.16 2.13
C GLU A 36 6.91 13.73 3.57
N LEU A 37 6.45 12.49 3.70
CA LEU A 37 6.32 11.82 4.99
C LEU A 37 7.47 10.81 5.17
N PRO A 38 7.87 10.53 6.44
CA PRO A 38 8.90 9.53 6.70
C PRO A 38 8.57 8.16 6.10
N VAL A 39 9.61 7.45 5.66
CA VAL A 39 9.52 6.06 5.16
C VAL A 39 10.51 5.22 5.95
N ALA A 40 10.02 4.24 6.71
CA ALA A 40 10.84 3.40 7.58
C ALA A 40 10.91 1.96 7.02
N VAL A 41 12.00 1.67 6.31
CA VAL A 41 12.30 0.37 5.71
C VAL A 41 13.72 -0.06 6.09
N HIS A 42 13.86 -1.25 6.68
CA HIS A 42 15.14 -1.86 7.04
C HIS A 42 15.21 -3.26 6.43
N GLY A 43 15.95 -3.42 5.33
CA GLY A 43 15.89 -4.63 4.52
C GLY A 43 14.46 -4.85 4.00
N THR A 44 13.85 -5.97 4.37
CA THR A 44 12.44 -6.28 4.04
C THR A 44 11.47 -5.96 5.19
N ALA A 45 11.96 -5.46 6.33
CA ALA A 45 11.12 -5.07 7.46
C ALA A 45 10.63 -3.61 7.30
N VAL A 46 9.37 -3.36 7.65
CA VAL A 46 8.71 -2.06 7.51
C VAL A 46 8.03 -1.63 8.81
N SER A 47 7.98 -0.31 9.05
CA SER A 47 7.24 0.26 10.18
C SER A 47 6.39 1.45 9.74
N PHE A 48 5.09 1.41 10.03
CA PHE A 48 4.17 2.50 9.73
C PHE A 48 3.83 3.37 10.93
N SER A 49 4.31 3.05 12.14
CA SER A 49 3.98 3.84 13.34
C SER A 49 4.57 5.25 13.28
N GLY A 50 5.85 5.38 12.91
CA GLY A 50 6.53 6.68 12.73
C GLY A 50 5.89 7.53 11.63
N PRO A 51 5.70 7.00 10.41
CA PRO A 51 4.97 7.68 9.34
C PRO A 51 3.55 8.11 9.75
N CYS A 52 2.81 7.25 10.47
CA CYS A 52 1.49 7.58 11.01
C CYS A 52 1.53 8.76 11.99
N THR A 53 2.45 8.75 12.95
CA THR A 53 2.59 9.86 13.90
C THR A 53 2.98 11.16 13.19
N ALA A 54 3.86 11.09 12.19
CA ALA A 54 4.24 12.26 11.41
C ALA A 54 3.06 12.82 10.60
N ALA A 55 2.27 11.95 9.98
CA ALA A 55 1.06 12.34 9.24
C ALA A 55 0.04 13.06 10.14
N LEU A 56 -0.26 12.49 11.31
CA LEU A 56 -1.21 13.09 12.26
C LEU A 56 -0.69 14.44 12.79
N ARG A 57 0.61 14.55 13.09
CA ARG A 57 1.21 15.84 13.48
C ARG A 57 1.16 16.87 12.37
N ALA A 58 1.29 16.46 11.11
CA ALA A 58 1.16 17.37 9.97
C ALA A 58 -0.28 17.88 9.83
N LEU A 59 -1.27 17.00 10.05
CA LEU A 59 -2.68 17.39 10.12
C LEU A 59 -2.92 18.42 11.23
N ASP A 60 -2.42 18.16 12.44
CA ASP A 60 -2.57 19.07 13.60
C ASP A 60 -1.94 20.44 13.35
N LYS A 61 -0.92 20.51 12.48
CA LYS A 61 -0.27 21.76 12.05
C LYS A 61 -1.01 22.48 10.91
N GLY A 62 -2.17 21.98 10.48
CA GLY A 62 -2.99 22.60 9.45
C GLY A 62 -2.63 22.20 8.02
N MET A 63 -1.95 21.08 7.82
CA MET A 63 -1.74 20.54 6.46
C MET A 63 -3.09 20.26 5.79
N ALA A 64 -3.20 20.62 4.50
CA ALA A 64 -4.43 20.42 3.76
C ALA A 64 -4.77 18.90 3.69
N PRO A 65 -6.04 18.50 3.92
CA PRO A 65 -6.47 17.11 3.90
C PRO A 65 -6.07 16.34 2.63
N ALA A 66 -6.23 16.95 1.46
CA ALA A 66 -5.90 16.35 0.17
C ALA A 66 -4.40 16.10 0.01
N ASP A 67 -3.57 17.09 0.39
CA ASP A 67 -2.11 16.97 0.34
C ASP A 67 -1.63 15.90 1.31
N LEU A 68 -2.17 15.87 2.54
CA LEU A 68 -1.82 14.82 3.50
C LEU A 68 -2.20 13.42 3.00
N ALA A 69 -3.39 13.27 2.41
CA ALA A 69 -3.82 12.00 1.84
C ALA A 69 -2.86 11.53 0.71
N ALA A 70 -2.42 12.45 -0.15
CA ALA A 70 -1.43 12.15 -1.19
C ALA A 70 -0.06 11.81 -0.59
N GLY A 71 0.39 12.52 0.45
CA GLY A 71 1.63 12.19 1.17
C GLY A 71 1.59 10.79 1.80
N VAL A 72 0.44 10.37 2.34
CA VAL A 72 0.23 9.01 2.88
C VAL A 72 0.34 7.96 1.77
N GLN A 73 -0.32 8.17 0.63
CA GLN A 73 -0.21 7.27 -0.53
C GLN A 73 1.24 7.18 -1.01
N TYR A 74 1.93 8.31 -1.11
CA TYR A 74 3.33 8.39 -1.53
C TYR A 74 4.24 7.61 -0.58
N ALA A 75 4.10 7.82 0.73
CA ALA A 75 4.89 7.11 1.72
C ALA A 75 4.67 5.59 1.67
N LEU A 76 3.44 5.14 1.44
CA LEU A 76 3.12 3.72 1.23
C LEU A 76 3.76 3.17 -0.05
N GLY A 77 3.62 3.88 -1.17
CA GLY A 77 4.23 3.51 -2.44
C GLY A 77 5.75 3.38 -2.33
N GLU A 78 6.42 4.37 -1.75
CA GLU A 78 7.87 4.34 -1.53
C GLU A 78 8.29 3.25 -0.54
N THR A 79 7.50 2.98 0.49
CA THR A 79 7.73 1.85 1.41
C THR A 79 7.74 0.53 0.64
N PHE A 80 6.73 0.29 -0.22
CA PHE A 80 6.65 -0.92 -1.01
C PHE A 80 7.78 -1.03 -2.02
N VAL A 81 8.10 0.03 -2.76
CA VAL A 81 9.22 0.04 -3.71
C VAL A 81 10.54 -0.34 -3.02
N ARG A 82 10.85 0.26 -1.86
CA ARG A 82 12.09 -0.01 -1.14
C ARG A 82 12.13 -1.43 -0.59
N MET A 83 11.04 -1.88 0.04
CA MET A 83 10.92 -3.23 0.59
C MET A 83 11.07 -4.30 -0.51
N ILE A 84 10.36 -4.12 -1.63
CA ILE A 84 10.38 -5.05 -2.74
C ILE A 84 11.75 -5.11 -3.39
N ARG A 85 12.38 -3.95 -3.65
CA ARG A 85 13.75 -3.91 -4.20
C ARG A 85 14.71 -4.70 -3.31
N ASN A 86 14.70 -4.42 -2.01
CA ASN A 86 15.58 -5.10 -1.07
C ASN A 86 15.29 -6.62 -1.01
N GLY A 87 14.02 -7.03 -1.16
CA GLY A 87 13.64 -8.43 -1.29
C GLY A 87 14.12 -9.07 -2.59
N ALA A 88 13.89 -8.41 -3.73
CA ALA A 88 14.32 -8.86 -5.05
C ALA A 88 15.83 -9.10 -5.09
N ASP A 89 16.62 -8.13 -4.58
CA ASP A 89 18.07 -8.24 -4.49
C ASP A 89 18.50 -9.41 -3.57
N ARG A 90 17.80 -9.61 -2.45
CA ARG A 90 18.11 -10.67 -1.48
C ARG A 90 17.81 -12.07 -2.01
N TYR A 91 16.73 -12.24 -2.77
CA TYR A 91 16.24 -13.54 -3.23
C TYR A 91 16.57 -13.84 -4.70
N GLY A 92 17.16 -12.89 -5.43
CA GLY A 92 17.52 -13.06 -6.83
C GLY A 92 16.30 -13.20 -7.75
N VAL A 93 15.22 -12.48 -7.45
CA VAL A 93 13.97 -12.53 -8.22
C VAL A 93 13.72 -11.21 -8.96
N ASP A 94 13.12 -11.30 -10.13
CA ASP A 94 12.76 -10.16 -10.99
C ASP A 94 11.25 -10.02 -11.18
N GLU A 95 10.44 -10.88 -10.57
CA GLU A 95 8.99 -10.80 -10.58
C GLU A 95 8.43 -10.81 -9.16
N VAL A 96 7.46 -9.93 -8.89
CA VAL A 96 6.76 -9.85 -7.61
C VAL A 96 5.26 -9.78 -7.80
N LEU A 97 4.50 -10.40 -6.90
CA LEU A 97 3.04 -10.30 -6.84
C LEU A 97 2.63 -9.52 -5.59
N LEU A 98 1.82 -8.47 -5.77
CA LEU A 98 1.23 -7.70 -4.70
C LEU A 98 -0.27 -8.03 -4.59
N ALA A 99 -0.71 -8.35 -3.38
CA ALA A 99 -2.10 -8.54 -3.01
C ALA A 99 -2.41 -7.75 -1.74
N GLY A 100 -3.70 -7.52 -1.46
CA GLY A 100 -4.17 -6.73 -0.32
C GLY A 100 -4.88 -5.44 -0.72
N GLY A 101 -5.83 -4.99 0.11
CA GLY A 101 -6.66 -3.81 -0.18
C GLY A 101 -5.88 -2.51 -0.41
N VAL A 102 -4.76 -2.30 0.30
CA VAL A 102 -3.89 -1.12 0.08
C VAL A 102 -3.19 -1.18 -1.27
N ALA A 103 -2.77 -2.38 -1.70
CA ALA A 103 -2.18 -2.58 -3.02
C ALA A 103 -3.23 -2.48 -4.15
N SER A 104 -4.53 -2.42 -3.84
CA SER A 104 -5.60 -2.15 -4.82
C SER A 104 -5.73 -0.68 -5.20
N ASN A 105 -5.08 0.22 -4.47
CA ASN A 105 -5.07 1.66 -4.76
C ASN A 105 -4.37 1.94 -6.10
N GLY A 106 -5.06 2.62 -7.02
CA GLY A 106 -4.61 2.82 -8.39
C GLY A 106 -3.34 3.66 -8.48
N TRP A 107 -3.23 4.71 -7.65
CA TRP A 107 -2.03 5.53 -7.60
C TRP A 107 -0.82 4.73 -7.11
N ILE A 108 -0.96 3.96 -6.03
CA ILE A 108 0.13 3.12 -5.49
C ILE A 108 0.55 2.07 -6.52
N ARG A 109 -0.40 1.43 -7.21
CA ARG A 109 -0.13 0.48 -8.30
C ARG A 109 0.75 1.10 -9.38
N GLY A 110 0.36 2.27 -9.88
CA GLY A 110 1.12 3.00 -10.90
C GLY A 110 2.54 3.33 -10.42
N HIS A 111 2.65 3.93 -9.24
CA HIS A 111 3.93 4.34 -8.65
C HIS A 111 4.90 3.16 -8.46
N VAL A 112 4.41 2.06 -7.87
CA VAL A 112 5.22 0.85 -7.64
C VAL A 112 5.64 0.22 -8.96
N THR A 113 4.72 0.09 -9.92
CA THR A 113 5.01 -0.49 -11.25
C THR A 113 6.10 0.30 -11.96
N GLU A 114 5.96 1.62 -12.04
CA GLU A 114 6.92 2.49 -12.73
C GLU A 114 8.32 2.42 -12.08
N LYS A 115 8.38 2.49 -10.75
CA LYS A 115 9.65 2.53 -10.01
C LYS A 115 10.39 1.20 -10.03
N LEU A 116 9.68 0.07 -10.05
CA LEU A 116 10.25 -1.26 -10.14
C LEU A 116 10.68 -1.62 -11.57
N ALA A 117 9.92 -1.19 -12.59
CA ALA A 117 10.27 -1.39 -13.99
C ALA A 117 11.64 -0.78 -14.35
N LYS A 118 11.97 0.38 -13.79
CA LYS A 118 13.31 1.02 -13.92
C LYS A 118 14.47 0.15 -13.43
N ARG A 119 14.18 -0.90 -12.66
CA ARG A 119 15.14 -1.87 -12.12
C ARG A 119 14.96 -3.28 -12.69
N ARG A 120 14.19 -3.41 -13.78
CA ARG A 120 13.83 -4.69 -14.41
C ARG A 120 13.08 -5.65 -13.47
N ILE A 121 12.39 -5.11 -12.46
CA ILE A 121 11.50 -5.90 -11.61
C ILE A 121 10.06 -5.72 -12.12
N ARG A 122 9.41 -6.81 -12.50
CA ARG A 122 8.01 -6.85 -12.95
C ARG A 122 7.06 -6.98 -11.76
N ALA A 123 6.16 -6.03 -11.62
CA ALA A 123 5.15 -6.04 -10.56
C ALA A 123 3.79 -6.51 -11.10
N TRP A 124 3.29 -7.61 -10.53
CA TRP A 124 1.96 -8.13 -10.75
C TRP A 124 1.06 -7.71 -9.60
N PHE A 125 -0.20 -7.42 -9.89
CA PHE A 125 -1.20 -7.07 -8.87
C PHE A 125 -2.39 -8.00 -8.99
N ALA A 126 -2.77 -8.63 -7.89
CA ALA A 126 -4.01 -9.40 -7.85
C ALA A 126 -5.20 -8.49 -8.17
N GLU A 127 -6.23 -9.04 -8.82
CA GLU A 127 -7.48 -8.29 -9.03
C GLU A 127 -8.08 -7.90 -7.69
N ALA A 128 -8.72 -6.73 -7.62
CA ALA A 128 -9.26 -6.20 -6.36
C ALA A 128 -10.22 -7.20 -5.68
N ARG A 129 -11.02 -7.93 -6.47
CA ARG A 129 -11.95 -8.98 -5.99
C ARG A 129 -11.25 -10.17 -5.30
N TYR A 130 -9.98 -10.42 -5.61
CA TYR A 130 -9.18 -11.49 -5.00
C TYR A 130 -8.18 -10.98 -3.96
N SER A 131 -8.04 -9.67 -3.82
CA SER A 131 -7.03 -9.03 -2.97
C SER A 131 -7.47 -8.83 -1.51
N GLY A 132 -8.78 -8.85 -1.24
CA GLY A 132 -9.33 -8.86 0.13
C GLY A 132 -9.33 -10.27 0.72
N ASP A 133 -9.67 -10.39 2.01
CA ASP A 133 -9.91 -11.71 2.60
C ASP A 133 -11.16 -12.34 1.97
N ASN A 134 -10.99 -13.47 1.29
CA ASN A 134 -12.03 -14.15 0.55
C ASN A 134 -11.70 -15.65 0.39
N PRO A 135 -12.71 -16.52 0.23
CA PRO A 135 -12.49 -17.96 0.19
C PRO A 135 -11.82 -18.46 -1.10
N ALA A 136 -11.69 -17.62 -2.15
CA ALA A 136 -11.20 -18.09 -3.45
C ALA A 136 -9.76 -18.60 -3.38
N GLY A 137 -8.90 -17.99 -2.56
CA GLY A 137 -7.53 -18.46 -2.35
C GLY A 137 -7.48 -19.85 -1.72
N CYS A 138 -8.22 -20.04 -0.62
CA CYS A 138 -8.32 -21.34 0.06
C CYS A 138 -8.94 -22.41 -0.83
N ALA A 139 -10.02 -22.09 -1.55
CA ALA A 139 -10.68 -23.01 -2.47
C ALA A 139 -9.75 -23.43 -3.62
N ALA A 140 -9.06 -22.48 -4.25
CA ALA A 140 -8.10 -22.78 -5.31
C ALA A 140 -6.92 -23.62 -4.81
N TYR A 141 -6.47 -23.39 -3.58
CA TYR A 141 -5.45 -24.21 -2.93
C TYR A 141 -5.94 -25.65 -2.72
N ALA A 142 -7.13 -25.84 -2.15
CA ALA A 142 -7.72 -27.15 -1.89
C ALA A 142 -7.88 -27.97 -3.20
N VAL A 143 -8.45 -27.36 -4.25
CA VAL A 143 -8.58 -28.00 -5.57
C VAL A 143 -7.20 -28.39 -6.13
N ARG A 144 -6.20 -27.51 -6.04
CA ARG A 144 -4.84 -27.82 -6.52
C ARG A 144 -4.15 -28.97 -5.78
N HIS A 145 -4.55 -29.26 -4.55
CA HIS A 145 -3.99 -30.33 -3.74
C HIS A 145 -4.91 -31.57 -3.67
N GLY A 146 -5.95 -31.63 -4.50
CA GLY A 146 -6.87 -32.77 -4.56
C GLY A 146 -7.83 -32.87 -3.37
N GLU A 147 -8.00 -31.79 -2.60
CA GLU A 147 -8.92 -31.71 -1.46
C GLU A 147 -10.29 -31.11 -1.85
N GLY A 148 -10.46 -30.71 -3.12
CA GLY A 148 -11.66 -30.01 -3.61
C GLY A 148 -12.78 -30.87 -4.19
N ASP A 149 -12.55 -32.18 -4.42
CA ASP A 149 -13.52 -33.10 -5.05
C ASP A 149 -14.33 -33.92 -4.03
N LYS A 150 -14.76 -33.30 -2.92
CA LYS A 150 -15.69 -33.92 -1.95
C LYS A 150 -17.03 -33.20 -1.90
#